data_AF-A0A7C3X9T6-F1
#
_entry.id   AF-A0A7C3X9T6-F1
#
_cell.length_a   1.000
_cell.length_b   1.000
_cell.length_c   1.000
_cell.angle_alpha   90.00
_cell.angle_beta   90.00
_cell.angle_gamma   90.00
#
_symmetry.space_group_name_H-M   'P 1'
#
loop_
_entity.id
_entity.type
_entity.pdbx_description
1 polymer ?
#
loop_
_entity_poly.entity_id
_entity_poly.type
_entity_poly.pdbx_seq_one_letter_code
_entity_poly.pdbx_strand_id
1 'polypeptide(L)'
;GIRLEGPALDDAPEDHLSCYNTRGTQALLGCAQEGDVRAFRQLWTPSNGPPSWWKQFAQDGSLPELRPAEAISTSRRVAACLALRTELAANEEQEFAFALAWHTPRVYDRSSHCWAPVYTRRYRDASAAGHWALENRSAIRTLSEEWQQPFLRDPALTPWLLRLAEELGEVVSRSFFAYSDEHPTSSRRFVLLDTPDDRASRLTGPLRIRLQPCLLSLFPQLDAADIALRVSERVAAEPDPAQDSAAVHLAAIHCNRLGQVGWLDSSWPSLKALGERLTRSEASSSPLAGAIWLDLLDLATRANDLAYAERVHERIRAIRPGPNLEASDSAWDAWNKRFDCRWNDNTGELTLHYVLTAEGTLAGPVFGSRHVGYGKVTHSAAETTVEYRLERTAPAQPLVGQLSSARNGASSQPIRRIRIPFRGTRDGTTVSVTLRNRPVEVTRVEQDGEALLSVDLGGAPMMQPGDKLVVRVRQKNDETTRSGGTTP
;
A
#
# COMPACT_ATOMS: atom_id res chain seq x y z
N GLY A 1 -22.67 -32.98 -1.62
CA GLY A 1 -21.36 -32.55 -2.15
C GLY A 1 -20.53 -33.75 -2.58
N ILE A 2 -19.47 -33.49 -3.36
CA ILE A 2 -18.48 -34.47 -3.82
C ILE A 2 -17.11 -33.96 -3.39
N ARG A 3 -16.25 -34.86 -2.92
CA ARG A 3 -14.85 -34.58 -2.59
C ARG A 3 -13.97 -35.49 -3.44
N LEU A 4 -12.95 -34.91 -4.05
CA LEU A 4 -11.90 -35.59 -4.79
C LEU A 4 -10.58 -35.43 -4.06
N GLU A 5 -9.78 -36.48 -4.04
CA GLU A 5 -8.42 -36.45 -3.51
C GLU A 5 -7.44 -36.54 -4.68
N GLY A 6 -6.40 -35.71 -4.64
CA GLY A 6 -5.31 -35.78 -5.60
C GLY A 6 -4.55 -37.09 -5.49
N PRO A 7 -3.91 -37.54 -6.58
CA PRO A 7 -3.17 -38.80 -6.59
C PRO A 7 -2.05 -38.83 -5.54
N ALA A 8 -1.76 -40.02 -5.01
CA ALA A 8 -0.49 -40.27 -4.34
C ALA A 8 0.63 -40.19 -5.40
N LEU A 9 1.69 -39.42 -5.12
CA LEU A 9 2.89 -39.36 -5.96
C LEU A 9 4.02 -40.05 -5.21
N ASP A 10 4.73 -40.94 -5.91
CA ASP A 10 5.87 -41.71 -5.41
C ASP A 10 7.23 -41.06 -5.75
N ASP A 11 7.26 -40.07 -6.66
CA ASP A 11 8.47 -39.50 -7.26
C ASP A 11 8.94 -38.17 -6.62
N ALA A 12 10.18 -37.74 -6.83
CA ALA A 12 10.71 -36.49 -6.25
C ALA A 12 10.03 -35.20 -6.81
N PRO A 13 9.92 -34.10 -6.03
CA PRO A 13 9.24 -32.86 -6.45
C PRO A 13 9.80 -32.17 -7.70
N GLU A 14 11.08 -32.39 -8.00
CA GLU A 14 11.85 -31.62 -8.98
C GLU A 14 11.40 -31.82 -10.43
N ASP A 15 10.89 -33.00 -10.77
CA ASP A 15 10.47 -33.32 -12.15
C ASP A 15 9.02 -32.90 -12.45
N HIS A 16 8.20 -32.63 -11.41
CA HIS A 16 6.75 -32.47 -11.53
C HIS A 16 6.14 -31.44 -10.54
N LEU A 17 6.76 -30.26 -10.40
CA LEU A 17 6.30 -29.19 -9.50
C LEU A 17 4.80 -28.86 -9.64
N SER A 18 4.26 -28.82 -10.85
CA SER A 18 2.85 -28.52 -11.12
C SER A 18 1.91 -29.58 -10.55
N CYS A 19 2.30 -30.86 -10.65
CA CYS A 19 1.55 -31.96 -10.03
C CYS A 19 1.61 -31.88 -8.50
N TYR A 20 2.76 -31.50 -7.94
CA TYR A 20 2.93 -31.33 -6.50
C TYR A 20 2.14 -30.14 -5.95
N ASN A 21 2.12 -29.01 -6.64
CA ASN A 21 1.44 -27.78 -6.23
C ASN A 21 -0.08 -27.85 -6.40
N THR A 22 -0.57 -28.76 -7.24
CA THR A 22 -1.99 -29.06 -7.39
C THR A 22 -2.46 -30.21 -6.49
N ARG A 23 -1.53 -30.85 -5.76
CA ARG A 23 -1.86 -31.95 -4.85
C ARG A 23 -2.67 -31.44 -3.65
N GLY A 24 -3.74 -32.15 -3.35
CA GLY A 24 -4.59 -31.81 -2.22
C GLY A 24 -5.97 -32.41 -2.35
N THR A 25 -6.97 -31.68 -1.87
CA THR A 25 -8.37 -32.07 -2.01
C THR A 25 -9.10 -31.04 -2.85
N GLN A 26 -10.10 -31.48 -3.59
CA GLN A 26 -11.06 -30.62 -4.27
C GLN A 26 -12.47 -31.00 -3.80
N ALA A 27 -13.37 -30.03 -3.75
CA ALA A 27 -14.76 -30.27 -3.37
C ALA A 27 -15.72 -29.49 -4.27
N LEU A 28 -16.79 -30.16 -4.68
CA LEU A 28 -17.94 -29.55 -5.34
C LEU A 28 -19.15 -29.72 -4.41
N LEU A 29 -19.63 -28.61 -3.87
CA LEU A 29 -20.75 -28.57 -2.94
C LEU A 29 -21.91 -27.79 -3.57
N GLY A 30 -23.12 -28.09 -3.11
CA GLY A 30 -24.34 -27.42 -3.54
C GLY A 30 -25.29 -27.34 -2.36
N CYS A 31 -25.97 -26.21 -2.22
CA CYS A 31 -27.07 -26.02 -1.30
C CYS A 31 -28.24 -25.36 -2.04
N ALA A 32 -29.44 -25.63 -1.56
CA ALA A 32 -30.67 -25.01 -2.03
C ALA A 32 -31.38 -24.36 -0.84
N GLN A 33 -32.28 -23.42 -1.11
CA GLN A 33 -33.27 -23.00 -0.12
C GLN A 33 -34.22 -24.17 0.19
N GLU A 34 -34.94 -24.11 1.31
CA GLU A 34 -35.88 -25.18 1.73
C GLU A 34 -36.85 -25.55 0.60
N GLY A 35 -37.15 -26.85 0.43
CA GLY A 35 -37.99 -27.37 -0.65
C GLY A 35 -37.71 -28.84 -0.98
N ASP A 36 -38.49 -29.45 -1.88
CA ASP A 36 -38.25 -30.82 -2.37
C ASP A 36 -37.13 -30.83 -3.43
N VAL A 37 -35.89 -30.63 -2.96
CA VAL A 37 -34.71 -30.63 -3.81
C VAL A 37 -34.05 -32.01 -3.78
N ARG A 38 -33.93 -32.62 -4.95
CA ARG A 38 -33.19 -33.88 -5.14
C ARG A 38 -31.77 -33.57 -5.58
N ALA A 39 -30.80 -34.13 -4.88
CA ALA A 39 -29.39 -34.00 -5.23
C ALA A 39 -28.86 -35.27 -5.89
N PHE A 40 -28.17 -35.12 -7.01
CA PHE A 40 -27.55 -36.20 -7.77
C PHE A 40 -26.04 -35.98 -7.85
N ARG A 41 -25.28 -37.08 -7.86
CA ARG A 41 -23.82 -37.04 -7.92
C ARG A 41 -23.30 -38.12 -8.84
N GLN A 42 -22.25 -37.82 -9.59
CA GLN A 42 -21.58 -38.80 -10.43
C GLN A 42 -20.08 -38.54 -10.56
N LEU A 43 -19.32 -39.61 -10.72
CA LEU A 43 -17.90 -39.60 -11.02
C LEU A 43 -17.65 -40.30 -12.35
N TRP A 44 -16.67 -39.83 -13.14
CA TRP A 44 -16.25 -40.53 -14.35
C TRP A 44 -14.79 -40.22 -14.68
N THR A 45 -14.19 -41.04 -15.54
CA THR A 45 -12.91 -40.72 -16.18
C THR A 45 -13.20 -39.98 -17.48
N PRO A 46 -12.73 -38.73 -17.66
CA PRO A 46 -12.89 -38.03 -18.93
C PRO A 46 -12.26 -38.84 -20.06
N SER A 47 -13.08 -39.18 -21.07
CA SER A 47 -12.64 -39.77 -22.33
C SER A 47 -12.96 -38.80 -23.46
N ASN A 48 -12.56 -39.10 -24.70
CA ASN A 48 -12.84 -38.24 -25.87
C ASN A 48 -14.34 -38.18 -26.26
N GLY A 49 -15.26 -38.70 -25.44
CA GLY A 49 -16.70 -38.70 -25.69
C GLY A 49 -17.53 -38.27 -24.46
N PRO A 50 -18.82 -37.94 -24.67
CA PRO A 50 -19.71 -37.59 -23.56
C PRO A 50 -19.86 -38.79 -22.60
N PRO A 51 -20.07 -38.52 -21.30
CA PRO A 51 -20.24 -39.59 -20.35
C PRO A 51 -21.49 -40.42 -20.65
N SER A 52 -21.46 -41.72 -20.34
CA SER A 52 -22.57 -42.65 -20.64
C SER A 52 -23.91 -42.23 -20.02
N TRP A 53 -23.87 -41.51 -18.89
CA TRP A 53 -25.03 -40.96 -18.20
C TRP A 53 -25.58 -39.67 -18.82
N TRP A 54 -24.87 -39.05 -19.77
CA TRP A 54 -25.28 -37.76 -20.36
C TRP A 54 -26.65 -37.83 -21.02
N LYS A 55 -26.95 -38.94 -21.71
CA LYS A 55 -28.24 -39.13 -22.38
C LYS A 55 -29.40 -39.16 -21.38
N GLN A 56 -29.21 -39.79 -20.21
CA GLN A 56 -30.19 -39.80 -19.14
C GLN A 56 -30.37 -38.40 -18.54
N PHE A 57 -29.26 -37.74 -18.20
CA PHE A 57 -29.29 -36.39 -17.65
C PHE A 57 -30.01 -35.39 -18.56
N ALA A 58 -29.78 -35.48 -19.87
CA ALA A 58 -30.45 -34.65 -20.86
C ALA A 58 -31.96 -34.92 -21.00
N GLN A 59 -32.44 -36.11 -20.61
CA GLN A 59 -33.85 -36.50 -20.71
C GLN A 59 -34.68 -35.99 -19.53
N ASP A 60 -34.20 -36.14 -18.29
CA ASP A 60 -35.01 -35.87 -17.10
C ASP A 60 -34.24 -35.19 -15.95
N GLY A 61 -33.01 -34.72 -16.22
CA GLY A 61 -32.14 -34.07 -15.23
C GLY A 61 -31.65 -35.02 -14.12
N SER A 62 -31.92 -36.33 -14.21
CA SER A 62 -31.43 -37.32 -13.24
C SER A 62 -30.04 -37.82 -13.61
N LEU A 63 -29.26 -38.17 -12.59
CA LEU A 63 -28.06 -38.99 -12.76
C LEU A 63 -28.34 -40.37 -12.18
N PRO A 64 -27.74 -41.43 -12.75
CA PRO A 64 -27.77 -42.74 -12.11
C PRO A 64 -27.12 -42.65 -10.72
N GLU A 65 -27.60 -43.46 -9.77
CA GLU A 65 -27.02 -43.50 -8.43
C GLU A 65 -25.52 -43.76 -8.50
N LEU A 66 -24.75 -42.95 -7.78
CA LEU A 66 -23.31 -43.15 -7.63
C LEU A 66 -23.09 -44.51 -6.97
N ARG A 67 -22.61 -45.47 -7.76
CA ARG A 67 -22.22 -46.78 -7.23
C ARG A 67 -21.00 -46.61 -6.32
N PRO A 68 -20.95 -47.29 -5.16
CA PRO A 68 -19.76 -47.30 -4.31
C PRO A 68 -18.56 -47.87 -5.08
N ALA A 69 -17.63 -46.98 -5.45
CA ALA A 69 -16.21 -47.22 -5.72
C ALA A 69 -15.79 -48.57 -6.35
N GLU A 70 -16.42 -49.01 -7.44
CA GLU A 70 -15.74 -49.92 -8.36
C GLU A 70 -14.75 -49.10 -9.21
N ALA A 71 -13.52 -49.00 -8.67
CA ALA A 71 -12.27 -48.71 -9.36
C ALA A 71 -12.21 -47.44 -10.24
N ILE A 72 -12.35 -46.26 -9.61
CA ILE A 72 -11.62 -45.06 -10.06
C ILE A 72 -10.12 -45.16 -9.66
N SER A 73 -9.77 -46.20 -8.89
CA SER A 73 -8.47 -46.41 -8.25
C SER A 73 -7.25 -46.48 -9.17
N THR A 74 -7.41 -46.49 -10.49
CA THR A 74 -6.28 -46.58 -11.44
C THR A 74 -6.22 -45.46 -12.47
N SER A 75 -7.25 -44.61 -12.61
CA SER A 75 -7.21 -43.54 -13.61
C SER A 75 -6.57 -42.27 -13.04
N ARG A 76 -5.57 -41.73 -13.75
CA ARG A 76 -4.90 -40.46 -13.39
C ARG A 76 -5.81 -39.22 -13.52
N ARG A 77 -7.02 -39.37 -14.06
CA ARG A 77 -7.95 -38.26 -14.36
C ARG A 77 -9.37 -38.64 -13.94
N VAL A 78 -9.86 -37.97 -12.91
CA VAL A 78 -11.21 -38.14 -12.38
C VAL A 78 -11.95 -36.82 -12.53
N ALA A 79 -13.19 -36.89 -13.02
CA ALA A 79 -14.11 -35.76 -13.05
C ALA A 79 -15.36 -36.07 -12.21
N ALA A 80 -16.00 -35.00 -11.75
CA ALA A 80 -17.16 -35.06 -10.86
C ALA A 80 -18.29 -34.16 -11.37
N CYS A 81 -19.52 -34.58 -11.15
CA CYS A 81 -20.73 -33.85 -11.49
C CYS A 81 -21.67 -33.88 -10.29
N LEU A 82 -22.11 -32.70 -9.85
CA LEU A 82 -23.16 -32.51 -8.86
C LEU A 82 -24.31 -31.81 -9.56
N ALA A 83 -25.51 -32.38 -9.47
CA ALA A 83 -26.72 -31.78 -9.99
C ALA A 83 -27.77 -31.65 -8.88
N LEU A 84 -28.54 -30.58 -8.92
CA LEU A 84 -29.69 -30.34 -8.05
C LEU A 84 -30.92 -30.25 -8.94
N ARG A 85 -32.02 -30.89 -8.53
CA ARG A 85 -33.29 -30.89 -9.25
C ARG A 85 -34.41 -30.51 -8.31
N THR A 86 -35.26 -29.60 -8.76
CA THR A 86 -36.52 -29.24 -8.12
C THR A 86 -37.58 -29.16 -9.21
N GLU A 87 -38.84 -29.28 -8.82
CA GLU A 87 -39.96 -28.85 -9.65
C GLU A 87 -40.35 -27.43 -9.22
N LEU A 88 -40.66 -26.55 -10.18
CA LEU A 88 -41.10 -25.19 -9.92
C LEU A 88 -42.52 -25.01 -10.46
N ALA A 89 -43.41 -24.49 -9.64
CA ALA A 89 -44.71 -24.01 -10.07
C ALA A 89 -44.56 -22.75 -10.95
N ALA A 90 -45.64 -22.38 -11.65
CA ALA A 90 -45.65 -21.14 -12.42
C ALA A 90 -45.41 -19.93 -11.50
N ASN A 91 -44.41 -19.11 -11.86
CA ASN A 91 -43.94 -17.95 -11.09
C ASN A 91 -43.26 -18.29 -9.74
N GLU A 92 -42.90 -19.56 -9.51
CA GLU A 92 -42.03 -19.92 -8.38
C GLU A 92 -40.57 -19.64 -8.72
N GLU A 93 -39.84 -19.08 -7.75
CA GLU A 93 -38.40 -18.84 -7.84
C GLU A 93 -37.69 -19.69 -6.79
N GLN A 94 -36.57 -20.32 -7.16
CA GLN A 94 -35.73 -21.09 -6.26
C GLN A 94 -34.26 -20.72 -6.47
N GLU A 95 -33.56 -20.42 -5.38
CA GLU A 95 -32.13 -20.15 -5.40
C GLU A 95 -31.32 -21.41 -5.10
N PHE A 96 -30.35 -21.70 -5.97
CA PHE A 96 -29.31 -22.71 -5.74
C PHE A 96 -27.96 -22.02 -5.63
N ALA A 97 -27.13 -22.46 -4.68
CA ALA A 97 -25.75 -22.01 -4.58
C ALA A 97 -24.81 -23.21 -4.65
N PHE A 98 -23.73 -23.03 -5.42
CA PHE A 98 -22.68 -24.03 -5.58
C PHE A 98 -21.35 -23.45 -5.10
N ALA A 99 -20.49 -24.31 -4.55
CA ALA A 99 -19.13 -23.97 -4.19
C ALA A 99 -18.17 -24.98 -4.80
N LEU A 100 -17.24 -24.48 -5.62
CA LEU A 100 -16.03 -25.18 -6.02
C LEU A 100 -14.91 -24.74 -5.08
N ALA A 101 -14.30 -25.69 -4.38
CA ALA A 101 -13.22 -25.42 -3.46
C ALA A 101 -12.04 -26.33 -3.75
N TRP A 102 -10.84 -25.81 -3.53
CA TRP A 102 -9.59 -26.57 -3.55
C TRP A 102 -8.84 -26.31 -2.25
N HIS A 103 -8.02 -27.28 -1.86
CA HIS A 103 -7.14 -27.18 -0.73
C HIS A 103 -5.86 -27.94 -1.03
N THR A 104 -4.84 -27.19 -1.46
CA THR A 104 -3.50 -27.67 -1.79
C THR A 104 -2.55 -27.26 -0.66
N PRO A 105 -2.30 -28.13 0.34
CA PRO A 105 -1.66 -27.72 1.58
C PRO A 105 -0.19 -27.34 1.45
N ARG A 106 0.43 -27.65 0.31
CA ARG A 106 1.85 -27.45 0.04
C ARG A 106 2.02 -26.82 -1.33
N VAL A 107 2.93 -25.86 -1.41
CA VAL A 107 3.41 -25.22 -2.62
C VAL A 107 4.93 -25.27 -2.57
N TYR A 108 5.54 -25.90 -3.56
CA TYR A 108 6.98 -25.96 -3.74
C TYR A 108 7.42 -24.88 -4.70
N ASP A 109 8.53 -24.20 -4.37
CA ASP A 109 9.21 -23.32 -5.31
C ASP A 109 10.30 -24.07 -6.10
N ARG A 110 10.96 -23.36 -7.03
CA ARG A 110 12.02 -23.92 -7.87
C ARG A 110 13.27 -24.38 -7.11
N SER A 111 13.42 -23.96 -5.86
CA SER A 111 14.50 -24.41 -4.99
C SER A 111 14.08 -25.61 -4.15
N SER A 112 12.97 -26.26 -4.52
CA SER A 112 12.33 -27.36 -3.78
C SER A 112 11.89 -26.97 -2.36
N HIS A 113 11.79 -25.67 -2.05
CA HIS A 113 11.37 -25.22 -0.72
C HIS A 113 9.86 -25.39 -0.58
N CYS A 114 9.43 -26.02 0.51
CA CYS A 114 8.02 -26.26 0.80
C CYS A 114 7.40 -25.06 1.55
N TRP A 115 6.31 -24.54 0.99
CA TRP A 115 5.51 -23.46 1.53
C TRP A 115 4.09 -23.94 1.84
N ALA A 116 3.54 -23.55 2.98
CA ALA A 116 2.15 -23.82 3.35
C ALA A 116 1.28 -22.58 3.12
N PRO A 117 0.33 -22.60 2.15
CA PRO A 117 -0.55 -21.46 1.89
C PRO A 117 -1.31 -21.02 3.14
N VAL A 118 -1.55 -19.71 3.31
CA VAL A 118 -2.11 -19.17 4.57
C VAL A 118 -3.50 -19.72 4.89
N TYR A 119 -4.30 -20.04 3.88
CA TYR A 119 -5.65 -20.59 4.08
C TYR A 119 -5.65 -21.96 4.77
N THR A 120 -4.55 -22.72 4.72
CA THR A 120 -4.40 -24.05 5.34
C THR A 120 -4.51 -24.01 6.87
N ARG A 121 -4.27 -22.86 7.49
CA ARG A 121 -4.48 -22.67 8.94
C ARG A 121 -5.96 -22.54 9.30
N ARG A 122 -6.77 -22.11 8.35
CA ARG A 122 -8.20 -21.85 8.54
C ARG A 122 -9.05 -23.05 8.15
N TYR A 123 -8.65 -23.76 7.09
CA TYR A 123 -9.41 -24.88 6.54
C TYR A 123 -8.53 -26.13 6.56
N ARG A 124 -9.10 -27.23 7.04
CA ARG A 124 -8.42 -28.53 7.07
C ARG A 124 -8.40 -29.23 5.70
N ASP A 125 -9.40 -28.95 4.87
CA ASP A 125 -9.60 -29.56 3.55
C ASP A 125 -10.53 -28.69 2.69
N ALA A 126 -10.71 -29.06 1.42
CA ALA A 126 -11.55 -28.33 0.48
C ALA A 126 -13.03 -28.36 0.84
N SER A 127 -13.50 -29.43 1.51
CA SER A 127 -14.89 -29.51 1.97
C SER A 127 -15.17 -28.47 3.04
N ALA A 128 -14.27 -28.30 4.02
CA ALA A 128 -14.37 -27.26 5.04
C ALA A 128 -14.38 -25.85 4.44
N ALA A 129 -13.50 -25.59 3.45
CA ALA A 129 -13.50 -24.32 2.73
C ALA A 129 -14.81 -24.07 1.97
N GLY A 130 -15.32 -25.08 1.25
CA GLY A 130 -16.57 -24.98 0.51
C GLY A 130 -17.80 -24.78 1.40
N HIS A 131 -17.88 -25.49 2.54
CA HIS A 131 -18.96 -25.31 3.50
C HIS A 131 -18.97 -23.89 4.05
N TRP A 132 -17.81 -23.40 4.48
CA TRP A 132 -17.67 -22.03 4.93
C TRP A 132 -18.12 -21.01 3.86
N ALA A 133 -17.75 -21.23 2.60
CA ALA A 133 -18.16 -20.35 1.49
C ALA A 133 -19.69 -20.34 1.28
N LEU A 134 -20.35 -21.50 1.33
CA LEU A 134 -21.81 -21.59 1.18
C LEU A 134 -22.57 -20.97 2.37
N GLU A 135 -22.08 -21.17 3.59
CA GLU A 135 -22.63 -20.59 4.83
C GLU A 135 -22.50 -19.06 4.84
N ASN A 136 -21.39 -18.54 4.29
CA ASN A 136 -21.07 -17.11 4.30
C ASN A 136 -21.37 -16.42 2.97
N ARG A 137 -22.07 -17.07 2.04
CA ARG A 137 -22.28 -16.56 0.66
C ARG A 137 -22.90 -15.17 0.60
N SER A 138 -23.85 -14.88 1.50
CA SER A 138 -24.50 -13.57 1.57
C SER A 138 -23.49 -12.48 1.95
N ALA A 139 -22.69 -12.73 2.99
CA ALA A 139 -21.64 -11.81 3.42
C ALA A 139 -20.58 -11.61 2.33
N ILE A 140 -20.16 -12.69 1.65
CA ILE A 140 -19.21 -12.61 0.52
C ILE A 140 -19.79 -11.77 -0.62
N ARG A 141 -21.07 -11.96 -0.96
CA ARG A 141 -21.78 -11.16 -1.97
C ARG A 141 -21.83 -9.69 -1.58
N THR A 142 -22.29 -9.37 -0.37
CA THR A 142 -22.39 -8.00 0.13
C THR A 142 -21.04 -7.30 0.13
N LEU A 143 -19.99 -7.94 0.67
CA LEU A 143 -18.64 -7.36 0.65
C LEU A 143 -18.15 -7.15 -0.79
N SER A 144 -18.46 -8.08 -1.71
CA SER A 144 -18.09 -7.96 -3.12
C SER A 144 -18.76 -6.77 -3.79
N GLU A 145 -20.06 -6.59 -3.54
CA GLU A 145 -20.82 -5.45 -4.03
C GLU A 145 -20.29 -4.14 -3.44
N GLU A 146 -20.08 -4.07 -2.12
CA GLU A 146 -19.62 -2.87 -1.42
C GLU A 146 -18.31 -2.32 -1.97
N TRP A 147 -17.31 -3.16 -2.24
CA TRP A 147 -16.04 -2.67 -2.78
C TRP A 147 -16.16 -2.26 -4.26
N GLN A 148 -17.06 -2.89 -5.03
CA GLN A 148 -17.29 -2.57 -6.45
C GLN A 148 -18.12 -1.30 -6.65
N GLN A 149 -19.06 -1.03 -5.74
CA GLN A 149 -20.05 0.05 -5.85
C GLN A 149 -19.46 1.43 -6.19
N PRO A 150 -18.38 1.91 -5.54
CA PRO A 150 -17.80 3.22 -5.87
C PRO A 150 -17.37 3.34 -7.33
N PHE A 151 -16.91 2.25 -7.94
CA PHE A 151 -16.44 2.23 -9.32
C PHE A 151 -17.59 2.06 -10.31
N LEU A 152 -18.63 1.30 -9.95
CA LEU A 152 -19.81 1.08 -10.79
C LEU A 152 -20.74 2.31 -10.89
N ARG A 153 -20.70 3.20 -9.90
CA ARG A 153 -21.53 4.43 -9.86
C ARG A 153 -21.04 5.53 -10.80
N ASP A 154 -19.79 5.45 -11.26
CA ASP A 154 -19.23 6.40 -12.21
C ASP A 154 -19.14 5.72 -13.59
N PRO A 155 -20.03 6.05 -14.54
CA PRO A 155 -20.03 5.46 -15.87
C PRO A 155 -18.73 5.67 -16.65
N ALA A 156 -17.97 6.73 -16.34
CA ALA A 156 -16.67 6.97 -16.94
C ALA A 156 -15.61 5.98 -16.40
N LEU A 157 -15.84 5.42 -15.21
CA LEU A 157 -14.93 4.48 -14.57
C LEU A 157 -15.23 2.99 -14.90
N THR A 158 -16.42 2.65 -15.38
CA THR A 158 -16.79 1.24 -15.59
C THR A 158 -15.87 0.48 -16.57
N PRO A 159 -15.49 1.02 -17.75
CA PRO A 159 -14.64 0.29 -18.69
C PRO A 159 -13.22 0.04 -18.18
N TRP A 160 -12.62 0.98 -17.45
CA TRP A 160 -11.27 0.78 -16.91
C TRP A 160 -11.29 -0.19 -15.73
N LEU A 161 -12.36 -0.19 -14.91
CA LEU A 161 -12.49 -1.13 -13.79
C LEU A 161 -12.52 -2.57 -14.29
N LEU A 162 -13.28 -2.83 -15.36
CA LEU A 162 -13.34 -4.17 -15.97
C LEU A 162 -11.96 -4.61 -16.42
N ARG A 163 -11.24 -3.76 -17.14
CA ARG A 163 -9.87 -4.05 -17.60
C ARG A 163 -8.90 -4.24 -16.43
N LEU A 164 -8.97 -3.39 -15.40
CA LEU A 164 -8.12 -3.54 -14.22
C LEU A 164 -8.44 -4.84 -13.49
N ALA A 165 -9.73 -5.21 -13.37
CA ALA A 165 -10.15 -6.43 -12.71
C ALA A 165 -9.68 -7.68 -13.48
N GLU A 166 -9.66 -7.65 -14.81
CA GLU A 166 -9.07 -8.68 -15.66
C GLU A 166 -7.56 -8.81 -15.40
N GLU A 167 -6.82 -7.71 -15.50
CA GLU A 167 -5.36 -7.69 -15.29
C GLU A 167 -4.97 -8.11 -13.86
N LEU A 168 -5.68 -7.61 -12.84
CA LEU A 168 -5.46 -8.00 -11.45
C LEU A 168 -5.90 -9.44 -11.19
N GLY A 169 -7.00 -9.89 -11.77
CA GLY A 169 -7.51 -11.24 -11.61
C GLY A 169 -6.49 -12.27 -12.11
N GLU A 170 -5.89 -12.02 -13.27
CA GLU A 170 -4.83 -12.85 -13.82
C GLU A 170 -3.62 -12.92 -12.89
N VAL A 171 -3.11 -11.78 -12.44
CA VAL A 171 -1.94 -11.73 -11.54
C VAL A 171 -2.23 -12.38 -10.19
N VAL A 172 -3.36 -12.03 -9.56
CA VAL A 172 -3.74 -12.56 -8.24
C VAL A 172 -3.97 -14.07 -8.31
N SER A 173 -4.59 -14.58 -9.38
CA SER A 173 -4.83 -16.03 -9.55
C SER A 173 -3.54 -16.86 -9.61
N ARG A 174 -2.44 -16.25 -10.04
CA ARG A 174 -1.10 -16.87 -10.11
C ARG A 174 -0.31 -16.69 -8.83
N SER A 175 -0.68 -15.73 -8.00
CA SER A 175 0.09 -15.31 -6.83
C SER A 175 -0.23 -16.17 -5.62
N PHE A 176 0.70 -16.25 -4.67
CA PHE A 176 0.46 -17.01 -3.44
C PHE A 176 0.92 -16.26 -2.19
N PHE A 177 0.22 -16.54 -1.09
CA PHE A 177 0.59 -16.12 0.25
C PHE A 177 0.75 -17.36 1.13
N ALA A 178 1.95 -17.57 1.66
CA ALA A 178 2.30 -18.79 2.37
C ALA A 178 3.29 -18.57 3.52
N TYR A 179 3.44 -19.60 4.34
CA TYR A 179 4.46 -19.71 5.39
C TYR A 179 5.50 -20.74 4.99
N SER A 180 6.74 -20.61 5.48
CA SER A 180 7.68 -21.74 5.40
C SER A 180 7.15 -22.88 6.25
N ASP A 181 7.16 -24.10 5.70
CA ASP A 181 6.77 -25.32 6.46
C ASP A 181 7.76 -25.59 7.61
N GLU A 182 9.05 -25.29 7.39
CA GLU A 182 10.10 -25.44 8.40
C GLU A 182 9.98 -24.42 9.54
N HIS A 183 9.50 -23.21 9.23
CA HIS A 183 9.49 -22.07 10.14
C HIS A 183 8.17 -21.27 10.05
N PRO A 184 7.04 -21.87 10.50
CA PRO A 184 5.71 -21.32 10.25
C PRO A 184 5.43 -19.98 10.98
N THR A 185 6.14 -19.67 12.06
CA THR A 185 5.91 -18.46 12.86
C THR A 185 6.72 -17.25 12.39
N SER A 186 7.83 -17.45 11.69
CA SER A 186 8.83 -16.40 11.44
C SER A 186 8.94 -15.95 9.98
N SER A 187 8.40 -16.71 9.01
CA SER A 187 8.56 -16.38 7.59
C SER A 187 7.22 -16.43 6.84
N ARG A 188 6.63 -15.26 6.64
CA ARG A 188 5.50 -15.06 5.72
C ARG A 188 6.06 -14.66 4.36
N ARG A 189 5.56 -15.29 3.31
CA ARG A 189 5.97 -15.04 1.94
C ARG A 189 4.74 -14.71 1.11
N PHE A 190 4.65 -13.47 0.64
CA PHE A 190 3.69 -13.07 -0.39
C PHE A 190 4.47 -12.87 -1.69
N VAL A 191 4.05 -13.55 -2.76
CA VAL A 191 4.74 -13.48 -4.05
C VAL A 191 3.73 -13.23 -5.15
N LEU A 192 3.97 -12.18 -5.92
CA LEU A 192 3.29 -11.95 -7.19
C LEU A 192 4.03 -12.63 -8.34
N LEU A 193 3.33 -13.48 -9.09
CA LEU A 193 3.89 -14.27 -10.17
C LEU A 193 3.46 -13.74 -11.54
N ASP A 194 4.39 -13.74 -12.50
CA ASP A 194 4.18 -13.28 -13.86
C ASP A 194 3.47 -14.35 -14.72
N THR A 195 3.93 -15.61 -14.57
CA THR A 195 3.44 -16.76 -15.32
C THR A 195 2.89 -17.85 -14.39
N PRO A 196 1.90 -18.64 -14.83
CA PRO A 196 1.23 -19.65 -14.02
C PRO A 196 2.02 -20.97 -13.85
N ASP A 197 3.03 -21.22 -14.69
CA ASP A 197 3.69 -22.54 -14.80
C ASP A 197 4.85 -22.74 -13.80
N ASP A 198 5.37 -23.98 -13.75
CA ASP A 198 6.57 -24.44 -13.01
C ASP A 198 7.85 -23.59 -13.23
N ARG A 199 7.76 -22.68 -14.20
CA ARG A 199 8.73 -21.62 -14.47
C ARG A 199 8.32 -20.26 -13.91
N ALA A 200 7.47 -20.17 -12.90
CA ALA A 200 6.96 -18.91 -12.37
C ALA A 200 8.12 -18.00 -11.94
N SER A 201 8.41 -17.01 -12.78
CA SER A 201 9.22 -15.87 -12.40
C SER A 201 8.34 -14.91 -11.63
N ARG A 202 8.93 -14.26 -10.62
CA ARG A 202 8.27 -13.13 -10.00
C ARG A 202 7.93 -12.08 -11.04
N LEU A 203 6.84 -11.39 -10.77
CA LEU A 203 6.42 -10.24 -11.55
C LEU A 203 7.59 -9.24 -11.67
N THR A 204 7.90 -8.84 -12.90
CA THR A 204 9.03 -7.95 -13.20
C THR A 204 8.85 -6.60 -12.52
N GLY A 205 9.96 -5.91 -12.20
CA GLY A 205 9.93 -4.56 -11.62
C GLY A 205 8.96 -3.59 -12.31
N PRO A 206 9.00 -3.44 -13.65
CA PRO A 206 8.10 -2.53 -14.38
C PRO A 206 6.61 -2.88 -14.23
N LEU A 207 6.24 -4.16 -14.40
CA LEU A 207 4.85 -4.58 -14.21
C LEU A 207 4.42 -4.40 -12.76
N ARG A 208 5.34 -4.60 -11.81
CA ARG A 208 5.06 -4.50 -10.37
C ARG A 208 4.77 -3.07 -9.94
N ILE A 209 5.51 -2.11 -10.49
CA ILE A 209 5.30 -0.67 -10.28
C ILE A 209 3.90 -0.27 -10.76
N ARG A 210 3.47 -0.76 -11.95
CA ARG A 210 2.13 -0.47 -12.49
C ARG A 210 1.00 -1.00 -11.61
N LEU A 211 1.18 -2.18 -11.02
CA LEU A 211 0.19 -2.80 -10.13
C LEU A 211 0.23 -2.27 -8.69
N GLN A 212 1.29 -1.56 -8.30
CA GLN A 212 1.48 -1.11 -6.93
C GLN A 212 0.32 -0.26 -6.40
N PRO A 213 -0.23 0.74 -7.12
CA PRO A 213 -1.32 1.55 -6.59
C PRO A 213 -2.52 0.74 -6.14
N CYS A 214 -2.85 -0.35 -6.86
CA CYS A 214 -3.95 -1.25 -6.51
C CYS A 214 -3.64 -2.03 -5.23
N LEU A 215 -2.48 -2.70 -5.17
CA LEU A 215 -2.11 -3.49 -4.00
C LEU A 215 -1.92 -2.61 -2.75
N LEU A 216 -1.29 -1.44 -2.91
CA LEU A 216 -1.07 -0.48 -1.83
C LEU A 216 -2.37 0.10 -1.27
N SER A 217 -3.38 0.30 -2.12
CA SER A 217 -4.68 0.85 -1.69
C SER A 217 -5.56 -0.19 -1.01
N LEU A 218 -5.49 -1.45 -1.44
CA LEU A 218 -6.36 -2.52 -0.94
C LEU A 218 -5.71 -3.36 0.16
N PHE A 219 -4.42 -3.67 0.02
CA PHE A 219 -3.68 -4.59 0.87
C PHE A 219 -2.26 -4.08 1.17
N PRO A 220 -2.12 -2.94 1.88
CA PRO A 220 -0.82 -2.32 2.14
C PRO A 220 0.17 -3.24 2.87
N GLN A 221 -0.31 -4.15 3.72
CA GLN A 221 0.56 -5.12 4.40
C GLN A 221 1.14 -6.16 3.44
N LEU A 222 0.39 -6.55 2.40
CA LEU A 222 0.87 -7.45 1.35
C LEU A 222 1.86 -6.72 0.43
N ASP A 223 1.61 -5.45 0.12
CA ASP A 223 2.56 -4.60 -0.61
C ASP A 223 3.90 -4.51 0.12
N ALA A 224 3.88 -4.18 1.42
CA ALA A 224 5.05 -4.15 2.28
C ALA A 224 5.81 -5.49 2.32
N ALA A 225 5.08 -6.61 2.42
CA ALA A 225 5.66 -7.95 2.47
C ALA A 225 6.36 -8.34 1.16
N ASP A 226 5.73 -8.07 0.00
CA ASP A 226 6.33 -8.32 -1.32
C ASP A 226 7.56 -7.42 -1.55
N ILE A 227 7.50 -6.14 -1.19
CA ILE A 227 8.64 -5.22 -1.34
C ILE A 227 9.82 -5.69 -0.47
N ALA A 228 9.59 -6.01 0.81
CA ALA A 228 10.65 -6.46 1.71
C ALA A 228 11.33 -7.73 1.18
N LEU A 229 10.53 -8.69 0.71
CA LEU A 229 11.02 -9.92 0.12
C LEU A 229 11.80 -9.67 -1.18
N ARG A 230 11.31 -8.76 -2.04
CA ARG A 230 12.00 -8.36 -3.27
C ARG A 230 13.33 -7.69 -2.97
N VAL A 231 13.37 -6.75 -2.04
CA VAL A 231 14.58 -6.06 -1.61
C VAL A 231 15.61 -7.06 -1.08
N SER A 232 15.19 -7.97 -0.20
CA SER A 232 16.06 -9.01 0.38
C SER A 232 16.68 -9.91 -0.70
N GLU A 233 15.87 -10.44 -1.62
CA GLU A 233 16.37 -11.30 -2.69
C GLU A 233 17.26 -10.55 -3.68
N ARG A 234 16.95 -9.29 -3.98
CA ARG A 234 17.79 -8.47 -4.85
C ARG A 234 19.16 -8.23 -4.24
N VAL A 235 19.26 -8.00 -2.93
CA VAL A 235 20.56 -7.86 -2.25
C VAL A 235 21.41 -9.13 -2.40
N ALA A 236 20.79 -10.32 -2.33
CA ALA A 236 21.49 -11.59 -2.50
C ALA A 236 21.81 -11.95 -3.97
N ALA A 237 21.05 -11.42 -4.93
CA ALA A 237 21.23 -11.68 -6.35
C ALA A 237 22.34 -10.84 -6.99
N GLU A 238 22.77 -11.24 -8.18
CA GLU A 238 23.68 -10.47 -9.02
C GLU A 238 23.14 -9.05 -9.31
N PRO A 239 24.00 -8.03 -9.38
CA PRO A 239 23.58 -6.65 -9.65
C PRO A 239 22.80 -6.53 -10.95
N ASP A 240 21.57 -6.02 -10.85
CA ASP A 240 20.71 -5.69 -11.98
C ASP A 240 20.14 -4.29 -11.68
N PRO A 241 20.70 -3.23 -12.31
CA PRO A 241 20.28 -1.87 -12.05
C PRO A 241 18.79 -1.64 -12.28
N ALA A 242 18.15 -2.31 -13.24
CA ALA A 242 16.74 -2.10 -13.53
C ALA A 242 15.84 -2.68 -12.43
N GLN A 243 16.15 -3.88 -11.93
CA GLN A 243 15.39 -4.50 -10.84
C GLN A 243 15.68 -3.84 -9.48
N ASP A 244 16.94 -3.45 -9.23
CA ASP A 244 17.33 -2.75 -8.01
C ASP A 244 16.64 -1.38 -7.93
N SER A 245 16.62 -0.64 -9.04
CA SER A 245 15.88 0.61 -9.19
C SER A 245 14.39 0.44 -8.92
N ALA A 246 13.79 -0.61 -9.47
CA ALA A 246 12.37 -0.87 -9.26
C ALA A 246 12.07 -1.18 -7.80
N ALA A 247 12.91 -1.96 -7.12
CA ALA A 247 12.73 -2.27 -5.69
C ALA A 247 12.78 -1.01 -4.81
N VAL A 248 13.72 -0.10 -5.09
CA VAL A 248 13.83 1.19 -4.40
C VAL A 248 12.61 2.07 -4.67
N HIS A 249 12.20 2.19 -5.94
CA HIS A 249 11.05 3.01 -6.32
C HIS A 249 9.75 2.52 -5.67
N LEU A 250 9.52 1.20 -5.65
CA LEU A 250 8.38 0.59 -4.95
C LEU A 250 8.40 0.94 -3.46
N ALA A 251 9.55 0.84 -2.79
CA ALA A 251 9.69 1.20 -1.38
C ALA A 251 9.39 2.69 -1.13
N ALA A 252 9.88 3.58 -1.99
CA ALA A 252 9.60 5.01 -1.90
C ALA A 252 8.11 5.33 -2.06
N ILE A 253 7.43 4.76 -3.06
CA ILE A 253 5.98 4.91 -3.23
C ILE A 253 5.23 4.44 -1.98
N HIS A 254 5.60 3.29 -1.44
CA HIS A 254 5.00 2.72 -0.23
C HIS A 254 5.13 3.66 0.97
N CYS A 255 6.35 4.12 1.26
CA CYS A 255 6.63 5.04 2.36
C CYS A 255 5.95 6.40 2.17
N ASN A 256 5.93 6.94 0.96
CA ASN A 256 5.29 8.22 0.65
C ASN A 256 3.78 8.20 0.87
N ARG A 257 3.12 7.09 0.54
CA ARG A 257 1.66 6.96 0.67
C ARG A 257 1.21 6.67 2.10
N LEU A 258 1.94 5.84 2.84
CA LEU A 258 1.47 5.35 4.14
C LEU A 258 2.20 5.94 5.35
N GLY A 259 3.36 6.59 5.15
CA GLY A 259 4.18 7.12 6.24
C GLY A 259 4.71 6.05 7.21
N GLN A 260 4.76 4.77 6.80
CA GLN A 260 5.15 3.66 7.68
C GLN A 260 6.66 3.64 7.97
N VAL A 261 7.05 4.30 9.06
CA VAL A 261 8.43 4.37 9.54
C VAL A 261 8.97 3.01 9.96
N GLY A 262 8.20 2.24 10.74
CA GLY A 262 8.71 0.98 11.31
C GLY A 262 9.04 -0.08 10.25
N TRP A 263 8.28 -0.11 9.14
CA TRP A 263 8.63 -0.98 8.01
C TRP A 263 9.95 -0.55 7.36
N LEU A 264 10.12 0.76 7.15
CA LEU A 264 11.34 1.32 6.58
C LEU A 264 12.55 1.03 7.47
N ASP A 265 12.45 1.18 8.78
CA ASP A 265 13.56 0.91 9.71
C ASP A 265 14.09 -0.52 9.56
N SER A 266 13.19 -1.50 9.43
CA SER A 266 13.58 -2.91 9.23
C SER A 266 14.12 -3.21 7.83
N SER A 267 13.67 -2.48 6.81
CA SER A 267 14.05 -2.70 5.41
C SER A 267 15.23 -1.83 4.95
N TRP A 268 15.57 -0.78 5.72
CA TRP A 268 16.55 0.24 5.35
C TRP A 268 17.95 -0.32 5.09
N PRO A 269 18.52 -1.24 5.88
CA PRO A 269 19.85 -1.78 5.61
C PRO A 269 19.95 -2.40 4.19
N SER A 270 18.93 -3.13 3.78
CA SER A 270 18.86 -3.75 2.46
C SER A 270 18.61 -2.72 1.35
N LEU A 271 17.71 -1.75 1.58
CA LEU A 271 17.47 -0.66 0.63
C LEU A 271 18.73 0.21 0.41
N LYS A 272 19.47 0.49 1.49
CA LYS A 272 20.75 1.19 1.44
C LYS A 272 21.78 0.39 0.65
N ALA A 273 21.89 -0.92 0.87
CA ALA A 273 22.79 -1.78 0.10
C ALA A 273 22.46 -1.73 -1.40
N LEU A 274 21.17 -1.77 -1.78
CA LEU A 274 20.74 -1.58 -3.17
C LEU A 274 21.15 -0.22 -3.72
N GLY A 275 20.90 0.85 -2.95
CA GLY A 275 21.30 2.20 -3.33
C GLY A 275 22.82 2.35 -3.50
N GLU A 276 23.64 1.72 -2.65
CA GLU A 276 25.11 1.70 -2.77
C GLU A 276 25.60 0.88 -3.98
N ARG A 277 24.83 -0.11 -4.44
CA ARG A 277 25.12 -0.78 -5.72
C ARG A 277 24.75 0.11 -6.89
N LEU A 278 23.62 0.81 -6.82
CA LEU A 278 23.18 1.76 -7.84
C LEU A 278 24.15 2.94 -7.98
N THR A 279 24.77 3.42 -6.89
CA THR A 279 25.77 4.52 -6.96
C THR A 279 27.05 4.10 -7.65
N ARG A 280 27.46 2.84 -7.46
CA ARG A 280 28.64 2.25 -8.10
C ARG A 280 28.40 1.87 -9.55
N SER A 281 27.17 1.54 -9.90
CA SER A 281 26.80 1.21 -11.28
C SER A 281 26.89 2.44 -12.16
N GLU A 282 27.74 2.40 -13.19
CA GLU A 282 27.78 3.41 -14.25
C GLU A 282 26.53 3.37 -15.16
N ALA A 283 25.57 2.47 -14.88
CA ALA A 283 24.31 2.33 -15.60
C ALA A 283 23.36 3.52 -15.36
N SER A 284 23.79 4.67 -15.86
CA SER A 284 23.02 5.88 -16.12
C SER A 284 21.95 5.71 -17.21
N SER A 285 21.85 4.52 -17.81
CA SER A 285 20.91 4.20 -18.90
C SER A 285 19.50 3.81 -18.44
N SER A 286 19.25 3.68 -17.12
CA SER A 286 17.89 3.42 -16.63
C SER A 286 17.01 4.65 -16.91
N PRO A 287 15.84 4.52 -17.57
CA PRO A 287 14.92 5.64 -17.77
C PRO A 287 14.39 6.23 -16.45
N LEU A 288 14.58 5.53 -15.33
CA LEU A 288 14.21 5.97 -13.99
C LEU A 288 15.37 6.63 -13.22
N ALA A 289 16.59 6.68 -13.76
CA ALA A 289 17.82 7.09 -13.04
C ALA A 289 17.66 8.38 -12.23
N GLY A 290 17.02 9.41 -12.80
CA GLY A 290 16.79 10.68 -12.10
C GLY A 290 15.78 10.60 -10.95
N ALA A 291 14.71 9.80 -11.10
CA ALA A 291 13.68 9.63 -10.07
C ALA A 291 14.20 8.82 -8.88
N ILE A 292 14.99 7.76 -9.15
CA ILE A 292 15.51 6.86 -8.12
C ILE A 292 16.42 7.59 -7.13
N TRP A 293 17.22 8.57 -7.58
CA TRP A 293 18.04 9.33 -6.64
C TRP A 293 17.22 10.17 -5.67
N LEU A 294 16.10 10.73 -6.13
CA LEU A 294 15.16 11.45 -5.27
C LEU A 294 14.45 10.49 -4.32
N ASP A 295 14.07 9.29 -4.81
CA ASP A 295 13.50 8.22 -3.98
C ASP A 295 14.47 7.77 -2.88
N LEU A 296 15.75 7.57 -3.21
CA LEU A 296 16.78 7.21 -2.23
C LEU A 296 17.02 8.32 -1.21
N LEU A 297 17.01 9.59 -1.64
CA LEU A 297 17.16 10.74 -0.75
C LEU A 297 15.99 10.82 0.24
N ASP A 298 14.76 10.65 -0.25
CA ASP A 298 13.55 10.62 0.58
C ASP A 298 13.60 9.44 1.57
N LEU A 299 13.88 8.24 1.10
CA LEU A 299 14.01 7.05 1.96
C LEU A 299 15.12 7.21 3.00
N ALA A 300 16.29 7.74 2.64
CA ALA A 300 17.40 7.98 3.57
C ALA A 300 17.03 8.97 4.67
N THR A 301 16.36 10.05 4.28
CA THR A 301 15.88 11.08 5.20
C THR A 301 14.82 10.49 6.15
N ARG A 302 13.88 9.71 5.61
CA ARG A 302 12.89 8.95 6.38
C ARG A 302 13.49 7.82 7.19
N ALA A 303 14.70 7.35 6.92
CA ALA A 303 15.39 6.37 7.76
C ALA A 303 16.33 7.03 8.78
N ASN A 304 16.40 8.38 8.80
CA ASN A 304 17.34 9.15 9.62
C ASN A 304 18.82 8.80 9.36
N ASP A 305 19.16 8.44 8.12
CA ASP A 305 20.53 8.17 7.67
C ASP A 305 21.10 9.39 6.93
N LEU A 306 21.37 10.45 7.68
CA LEU A 306 21.80 11.76 7.16
C LEU A 306 23.08 11.64 6.32
N ALA A 307 24.04 10.82 6.77
CA ALA A 307 25.28 10.60 6.06
C ALA A 307 25.06 9.96 4.67
N TYR A 308 24.09 9.05 4.55
CA TYR A 308 23.73 8.47 3.26
C TYR A 308 22.94 9.47 2.39
N ALA A 309 22.02 10.23 3.00
CA ALA A 309 21.26 11.27 2.32
C ALA A 309 22.18 12.33 1.67
N GLU A 310 23.21 12.79 2.39
CA GLU A 310 24.21 13.73 1.88
C GLU A 310 24.96 13.17 0.66
N ARG A 311 25.40 11.90 0.71
CA ARG A 311 26.06 11.24 -0.43
C ARG A 311 25.16 11.14 -1.65
N VAL A 312 23.89 10.78 -1.45
CA VAL A 312 22.90 10.72 -2.54
C VAL A 312 22.69 12.12 -3.15
N HIS A 313 22.61 13.15 -2.32
CA HIS A 313 22.46 14.53 -2.76
C HIS A 313 23.68 15.03 -3.57
N GLU A 314 24.90 14.73 -3.13
CA GLU A 314 26.12 15.01 -3.91
C GLU A 314 26.09 14.30 -5.27
N ARG A 315 25.62 13.06 -5.32
CA ARG A 315 25.47 12.30 -6.57
C ARG A 315 24.45 12.95 -7.51
N ILE A 316 23.31 13.42 -6.99
CA ILE A 316 22.30 14.16 -7.78
C ILE A 316 22.93 15.41 -8.41
N ARG A 317 23.71 16.18 -7.64
CA ARG A 317 24.42 17.37 -8.13
C ARG A 317 25.43 17.02 -9.22
N ALA A 318 26.19 15.95 -9.05
CA ALA A 318 27.21 15.52 -10.00
C ALA A 318 26.63 15.04 -11.34
N ILE A 319 25.45 14.40 -11.35
CA ILE A 319 24.81 13.87 -12.58
C ILE A 319 24.12 14.98 -13.38
N ARG A 320 23.75 16.10 -12.76
CA ARG A 320 23.13 17.26 -13.44
C ARG A 320 24.03 18.51 -13.38
N PRO A 321 25.25 18.48 -13.97
CA PRO A 321 26.13 19.65 -13.98
C PRO A 321 25.65 20.64 -15.05
N GLY A 322 24.80 21.58 -14.65
CA GLY A 322 24.28 22.63 -15.55
C GLY A 322 24.37 24.01 -14.89
N PRO A 323 25.08 24.99 -15.50
CA PRO A 323 25.16 26.36 -14.98
C PRO A 323 23.87 27.18 -15.18
N ASN A 324 22.89 26.65 -15.93
CA ASN A 324 21.59 27.27 -16.22
C ASN A 324 20.42 26.29 -15.99
N LEU A 325 20.45 25.54 -14.91
CA LEU A 325 19.19 25.28 -14.21
C LEU A 325 18.85 26.58 -13.46
N GLU A 326 18.27 27.55 -14.17
CA GLU A 326 17.05 28.13 -13.61
C GLU A 326 16.22 26.90 -13.33
N ALA A 327 16.18 26.55 -12.06
CA ALA A 327 15.69 25.27 -11.67
C ALA A 327 14.27 25.16 -12.27
N SER A 328 14.05 24.17 -13.12
CA SER A 328 12.87 23.35 -12.88
C SER A 328 13.14 22.82 -11.48
N ASP A 329 12.81 23.67 -10.52
CA ASP A 329 12.94 23.41 -9.12
C ASP A 329 12.40 22.01 -8.95
N SER A 330 13.24 21.09 -8.46
CA SER A 330 12.64 19.94 -7.81
C SER A 330 11.61 20.55 -6.86
N ALA A 331 10.40 19.99 -6.76
CA ALA A 331 9.38 20.58 -5.88
C ALA A 331 9.98 20.91 -4.50
N TRP A 332 11.00 20.14 -4.11
CA TRP A 332 11.94 20.36 -3.03
C TRP A 332 12.87 21.59 -3.10
N ASP A 333 13.68 21.81 -4.14
CA ASP A 333 14.54 23.00 -4.27
C ASP A 333 13.73 24.28 -4.46
N ALA A 334 12.58 24.21 -5.14
CA ALA A 334 11.57 25.28 -5.14
C ALA A 334 11.18 25.53 -3.72
N TRP A 335 10.74 24.51 -3.02
CA TRP A 335 10.23 24.66 -1.66
C TRP A 335 11.31 25.23 -0.74
N ASN A 336 12.54 24.76 -0.80
CA ASN A 336 13.62 25.19 0.11
C ASN A 336 14.16 26.58 -0.25
N LYS A 337 14.38 26.90 -1.53
CA LYS A 337 14.79 28.25 -1.97
C LYS A 337 13.66 29.28 -1.84
N ARG A 338 12.41 28.86 -2.03
CA ARG A 338 11.24 29.76 -2.03
C ARG A 338 10.72 29.98 -0.62
N PHE A 339 10.78 29.01 0.30
CA PHE A 339 10.21 29.12 1.64
C PHE A 339 11.21 29.37 2.77
N ASP A 340 12.49 29.03 2.57
CA ASP A 340 13.56 29.11 3.60
C ASP A 340 13.01 28.76 4.99
N CYS A 341 12.30 27.63 5.08
CA CYS A 341 11.66 27.22 6.31
C CYS A 341 12.75 26.77 7.28
N ARG A 342 12.98 27.56 8.33
CA ARG A 342 14.03 27.30 9.32
C ARG A 342 13.41 27.04 10.66
N TRP A 343 13.84 25.97 11.30
CA TRP A 343 13.63 25.81 12.73
C TRP A 343 14.94 26.07 13.47
N ASN A 344 14.87 26.96 14.46
CA ASN A 344 15.97 27.23 15.37
C ASN A 344 15.77 26.45 16.69
N ASP A 345 16.54 25.37 16.85
CA ASP A 345 16.49 24.51 18.03
C ASP A 345 16.80 25.24 19.34
N ASN A 346 17.58 26.33 19.29
CA ASN A 346 17.98 27.08 20.48
C ASN A 346 16.86 28.02 20.98
N THR A 347 16.11 28.60 20.04
CA THR A 347 15.06 29.58 20.37
C THR A 347 13.66 28.98 20.35
N GLY A 348 13.48 27.78 19.77
CA GLY A 348 12.16 27.20 19.52
C GLY A 348 11.37 28.03 18.50
N GLU A 349 12.08 28.65 17.56
CA GLU A 349 11.52 29.53 16.54
C GLU A 349 11.34 28.77 15.23
N LEU A 350 10.10 28.71 14.73
CA LEU A 350 9.77 28.24 13.38
C LEU A 350 9.61 29.46 12.47
N THR A 351 10.52 29.63 11.52
CA THR A 351 10.50 30.75 10.57
C THR A 351 10.13 30.28 9.18
N LEU A 352 9.13 30.93 8.59
CA LEU A 352 8.67 30.77 7.22
C LEU A 352 8.92 32.09 6.50
N HIS A 353 9.75 32.10 5.46
CA HIS A 353 10.18 33.36 4.79
C HIS A 353 9.37 33.73 3.52
N TYR A 354 8.30 33.00 3.17
CA TYR A 354 7.62 33.20 1.87
C TYR A 354 6.21 33.81 1.86
N VAL A 355 6.05 34.94 1.18
CA VAL A 355 4.75 35.51 0.88
C VAL A 355 4.11 34.83 -0.34
N LEU A 356 2.97 34.14 -0.18
CA LEU A 356 2.10 33.81 -1.31
C LEU A 356 1.58 35.11 -1.93
N THR A 357 2.00 35.41 -3.15
CA THR A 357 1.62 36.65 -3.87
C THR A 357 0.23 36.56 -4.52
N ALA A 358 -0.38 35.38 -4.53
CA ALA A 358 -1.71 35.07 -5.04
C ALA A 358 -2.33 33.98 -4.18
N GLU A 359 -3.66 33.81 -4.28
CA GLU A 359 -4.35 32.71 -3.61
C GLU A 359 -3.78 31.35 -4.04
N GLY A 360 -3.59 30.44 -3.10
CA GLY A 360 -2.97 29.16 -3.39
C GLY A 360 -2.65 28.33 -2.17
N THR A 361 -2.23 27.09 -2.42
CA THR A 361 -1.76 26.16 -1.39
C THR A 361 -0.36 25.66 -1.76
N LEU A 362 0.53 25.62 -0.79
CA LEU A 362 1.84 25.00 -0.94
C LEU A 362 2.14 24.11 0.26
N ALA A 363 2.80 22.96 0.04
CA ALA A 363 3.16 22.05 1.11
C ALA A 363 4.48 21.30 0.82
N GLY A 364 5.19 20.88 1.88
CA GLY A 364 6.47 20.16 1.78
C GLY A 364 7.12 19.90 3.14
N PRO A 365 8.17 19.05 3.19
CA PRO A 365 8.82 18.68 4.45
C PRO A 365 9.68 19.82 5.02
N VAL A 366 9.66 20.01 6.33
CA VAL A 366 10.49 20.98 7.07
C VAL A 366 11.58 20.24 7.81
N PHE A 367 12.81 20.71 7.70
CA PHE A 367 13.94 20.14 8.42
C PHE A 367 14.49 21.15 9.40
N GLY A 368 14.78 20.69 10.61
CA GLY A 368 15.77 21.34 11.46
C GLY A 368 16.75 20.32 12.01
N SER A 369 17.75 20.79 12.74
CA SER A 369 18.89 19.96 13.17
C SER A 369 18.50 18.73 13.99
N ARG A 370 17.28 18.69 14.57
CA ARG A 370 16.78 17.58 15.39
C ARG A 370 15.36 17.15 15.09
N HIS A 371 14.76 17.56 13.97
CA HIS A 371 13.38 17.18 13.67
C HIS A 371 13.07 17.25 12.18
N VAL A 372 12.05 16.47 11.82
CA VAL A 372 11.44 16.48 10.50
C VAL A 372 9.95 16.78 10.70
N GLY A 373 9.45 17.76 9.98
CA GLY A 373 8.04 18.11 9.94
C GLY A 373 7.52 18.17 8.52
N TYR A 374 6.24 18.48 8.38
CA TYR A 374 5.58 18.77 7.13
C TYR A 374 4.84 20.09 7.27
N GLY A 375 5.20 21.07 6.45
CA GLY A 375 4.59 22.39 6.41
C GLY A 375 3.59 22.47 5.25
N LYS A 376 2.45 23.12 5.48
CA LYS A 376 1.47 23.49 4.47
C LYS A 376 1.02 24.93 4.70
N VAL A 377 1.10 25.77 3.68
CA VAL A 377 0.60 27.15 3.71
C VAL A 377 -0.52 27.29 2.70
N THR A 378 -1.68 27.75 3.14
CA THR A 378 -2.83 28.09 2.31
C THR A 378 -3.08 29.59 2.44
N HIS A 379 -3.12 30.32 1.35
CA HIS A 379 -3.40 31.76 1.33
C HIS A 379 -4.63 32.05 0.48
N SER A 380 -5.52 32.91 1.00
CA SER A 380 -6.63 33.54 0.29
C SER A 380 -6.64 35.03 0.59
N ALA A 381 -7.50 35.78 -0.10
CA ALA A 381 -7.68 37.22 0.16
C ALA A 381 -8.09 37.54 1.60
N ALA A 382 -8.80 36.63 2.28
CA ALA A 382 -9.32 36.84 3.64
C ALA A 382 -8.47 36.18 4.74
N GLU A 383 -7.76 35.10 4.42
CA GLU A 383 -7.11 34.26 5.42
C GLU A 383 -5.81 33.61 4.92
N THR A 384 -4.79 33.61 5.78
CA THR A 384 -3.60 32.77 5.61
C THR A 384 -3.59 31.70 6.69
N THR A 385 -3.56 30.43 6.28
CA THR A 385 -3.44 29.27 7.17
C THR A 385 -2.08 28.62 6.98
N VAL A 386 -1.31 28.52 8.05
CA VAL A 386 -0.07 27.74 8.11
C VAL A 386 -0.33 26.51 8.97
N GLU A 387 -0.19 25.32 8.39
CA GLU A 387 -0.20 24.06 9.10
C GLU A 387 1.23 23.52 9.18
N TYR A 388 1.68 23.19 10.37
CA TYR A 388 2.95 22.51 10.60
C TYR A 388 2.67 21.22 11.36
N ARG A 389 3.04 20.08 10.77
CA ARG A 389 2.96 18.78 11.42
C ARG A 389 4.37 18.34 11.79
N LEU A 390 4.63 18.14 13.08
CA LEU A 390 5.88 17.52 13.49
C LEU A 390 5.77 16.03 13.17
N GLU A 391 6.59 15.52 12.25
CA GLU A 391 6.55 14.10 11.90
C GLU A 391 7.45 13.30 12.83
N ARG A 392 8.65 13.81 13.12
CA ARG A 392 9.66 13.13 13.93
C ARG A 392 10.58 14.10 14.64
N THR A 393 11.09 13.67 15.79
CA THR A 393 12.26 14.27 16.44
C THR A 393 13.41 13.26 16.35
N ALA A 394 14.54 13.68 15.80
CA ALA A 394 15.75 12.86 15.83
C ALA A 394 16.25 12.84 17.28
N PRO A 395 16.60 11.67 17.84
CA PRO A 395 17.34 11.66 19.09
C PRO A 395 18.64 12.43 18.88
N ALA A 396 18.95 13.38 19.76
CA ALA A 396 20.27 13.99 19.78
C ALA A 396 21.26 12.84 19.94
N GLN A 397 22.06 12.53 18.92
CA GLN A 397 23.21 11.65 19.12
C GLN A 397 24.06 12.33 20.19
N PRO A 398 24.23 11.73 21.38
CA PRO A 398 25.16 12.29 22.33
C PRO A 398 26.53 12.19 21.68
N LEU A 399 27.28 13.29 21.65
CA LEU A 399 28.74 13.18 21.61
C LEU A 399 29.11 12.19 22.71
N VAL A 400 29.97 11.21 22.39
CA VAL A 400 30.29 9.98 23.13
C VAL A 400 30.62 10.19 24.64
N GLY A 401 30.76 11.42 25.12
CA GLY A 401 30.93 11.78 26.54
C GLY A 401 29.66 12.08 27.37
N GLN A 402 28.43 12.08 26.81
CA GLN A 402 27.20 12.47 27.55
C GLN A 402 26.12 11.38 27.66
N LEU A 403 26.52 10.11 27.68
CA LEU A 403 25.60 8.97 27.64
C LEU A 403 24.87 8.63 28.96
N SER A 404 25.16 9.31 30.07
CA SER A 404 24.59 8.95 31.38
C SER A 404 23.25 9.62 31.74
N SER A 405 22.72 10.52 30.92
CA SER A 405 21.43 11.20 31.19
C SER A 405 20.34 11.01 30.13
N ALA A 406 20.63 10.40 28.97
CA ALA A 406 19.64 10.19 27.91
C ALA A 406 18.86 8.87 28.08
N ARG A 407 18.00 8.78 29.11
CA ARG A 407 16.98 7.72 29.19
C ARG A 407 15.62 8.24 28.72
N ASN A 408 15.12 7.63 27.63
CA ASN A 408 13.72 7.50 27.23
C ASN A 408 12.81 8.72 27.50
N GLY A 409 12.92 9.72 26.65
CA GLY A 409 11.83 10.66 26.39
C GLY A 409 11.81 10.94 24.90
N ALA A 410 10.66 10.75 24.24
CA ALA A 410 10.42 11.43 22.97
C ALA A 410 10.69 12.91 23.25
N SER A 411 11.78 13.46 22.69
CA SER A 411 12.24 14.79 23.05
C SER A 411 11.18 15.76 22.58
N SER A 412 10.36 16.20 23.52
CA SER A 412 9.34 17.18 23.27
C SER A 412 10.05 18.51 22.99
N GLN A 413 9.63 19.21 21.94
CA GLN A 413 10.26 20.48 21.56
C GLN A 413 9.29 21.63 21.84
N PRO A 414 9.70 22.65 22.63
CA PRO A 414 8.88 23.82 22.86
C PRO A 414 8.86 24.67 21.60
N ILE A 415 7.67 25.00 21.11
CA ILE A 415 7.53 26.08 20.12
C ILE A 415 7.28 27.37 20.88
N ARG A 416 8.21 28.32 20.77
CA ARG A 416 8.10 29.61 21.46
C ARG A 416 7.64 30.70 20.53
N ARG A 417 8.07 30.64 19.26
CA ARG A 417 7.82 31.67 18.27
C ARG A 417 7.58 31.06 16.91
N ILE A 418 6.62 31.62 16.18
CA ILE A 418 6.40 31.30 14.78
C ILE A 418 6.49 32.60 14.00
N ARG A 419 7.37 32.68 13.02
CA ARG A 419 7.48 33.82 12.12
C ARG A 419 6.90 33.42 10.79
N ILE A 420 5.82 34.08 10.42
CA ILE A 420 5.09 33.78 9.20
C ILE A 420 5.04 35.03 8.32
N PRO A 421 5.19 34.88 7.01
CA PRO A 421 5.17 35.99 6.08
C PRO A 421 3.75 36.52 5.94
N PHE A 422 3.60 37.84 6.10
CA PHE A 422 2.31 38.51 6.14
C PHE A 422 2.38 39.87 5.45
N ARG A 423 1.65 40.02 4.34
CA ARG A 423 1.52 41.29 3.63
C ARG A 423 0.31 42.08 4.15
N GLY A 424 0.63 43.24 4.74
CA GLY A 424 -0.34 44.28 5.05
C GLY A 424 -0.80 44.27 6.50
N THR A 425 -0.33 45.25 7.29
CA THR A 425 -1.03 45.67 8.50
C THR A 425 -2.21 46.53 8.08
N ARG A 426 -3.39 45.91 8.03
CA ARG A 426 -4.61 46.67 8.29
C ARG A 426 -4.90 46.53 9.78
N ASP A 427 -5.27 47.64 10.40
CA ASP A 427 -5.78 47.64 11.77
C ASP A 427 -6.91 46.60 11.89
N GLY A 428 -6.75 45.63 12.78
CA GLY A 428 -7.74 44.56 13.00
C GLY A 428 -7.38 43.17 12.46
N THR A 429 -6.12 42.89 12.13
CA THR A 429 -5.67 41.51 11.86
C THR A 429 -5.88 40.62 13.10
N THR A 430 -6.50 39.45 12.92
CA THR A 430 -6.70 38.48 14.01
C THR A 430 -5.85 37.23 13.76
N VAL A 431 -5.10 36.81 14.78
CA VAL A 431 -4.27 35.60 14.74
C VAL A 431 -4.86 34.57 15.69
N SER A 432 -5.03 33.34 15.24
CA SER A 432 -5.39 32.22 16.09
C SER A 432 -4.41 31.07 15.86
N VAL A 433 -3.96 30.45 16.96
CA VAL A 433 -3.06 29.30 16.93
C VAL A 433 -3.75 28.14 17.60
N THR A 434 -3.69 26.96 16.98
CA THR A 434 -4.16 25.72 17.58
C THR A 434 -3.07 24.65 17.51
N LEU A 435 -2.93 23.86 18.57
CA LEU A 435 -2.08 22.68 18.62
C LEU A 435 -2.96 21.50 19.02
N ARG A 436 -2.96 20.42 18.23
CA ARG A 436 -3.87 19.26 18.44
C ARG A 436 -5.35 19.68 18.54
N ASN A 437 -5.76 20.66 17.73
CA ASN A 437 -7.09 21.27 17.77
C ASN A 437 -7.45 21.98 19.09
N ARG A 438 -6.48 22.24 19.97
CA ARG A 438 -6.66 23.05 21.17
C ARG A 438 -6.10 24.46 20.96
N PRO A 439 -6.80 25.53 21.37
CA PRO A 439 -6.27 26.87 21.25
C PRO A 439 -4.97 27.01 22.04
N VAL A 440 -3.98 27.65 21.43
CA VAL A 440 -2.72 28.06 22.05
C VAL A 440 -2.80 29.56 22.27
N GLU A 441 -2.48 30.00 23.48
CA GLU A 441 -2.44 31.43 23.81
C GLU A 441 -1.38 32.13 22.96
N VAL A 442 -1.77 33.25 22.34
CA VAL A 442 -0.87 34.12 21.59
C VAL A 442 -0.53 35.30 22.49
N THR A 443 0.72 35.38 22.93
CA THR A 443 1.15 36.41 23.89
C THR A 443 1.55 37.71 23.22
N ARG A 444 2.11 37.61 22.00
CA ARG A 444 2.56 38.76 21.24
C ARG A 444 2.41 38.50 19.74
N VAL A 445 1.93 39.50 19.03
CA VAL A 445 1.89 39.52 17.57
C VAL A 445 2.63 40.78 17.13
N GLU A 446 3.78 40.62 16.50
CA GLU A 446 4.58 41.73 15.99
C GLU A 446 4.75 41.61 14.49
N GLN A 447 4.66 42.72 13.78
CA GLN A 447 5.11 42.76 12.40
C GLN A 447 6.52 43.32 12.38
N ASP A 448 7.48 42.50 11.97
CA ASP A 448 8.83 42.97 11.69
C ASP A 448 8.83 43.68 10.33
N GLY A 449 9.64 44.74 10.20
CA GLY A 449 9.74 45.60 9.00
C GLY A 449 10.05 44.88 7.68
N GLU A 450 10.29 43.56 7.73
CA GLU A 450 10.47 42.65 6.60
C GLU A 450 9.18 41.92 6.17
N ALA A 451 8.00 42.38 6.60
CA ALA A 451 6.70 41.75 6.31
C ALA A 451 6.57 40.31 6.89
N LEU A 452 7.20 40.06 8.04
CA LEU A 452 7.02 38.84 8.83
C LEU A 452 6.16 39.18 10.05
N LEU A 453 5.14 38.36 10.29
CA LEU A 453 4.35 38.33 11.51
C LEU A 453 5.00 37.34 12.48
N SER A 454 5.61 37.87 13.52
CA SER A 454 6.16 37.13 14.65
C SER A 454 5.05 36.87 15.67
N VAL A 455 4.72 35.60 15.86
CA VAL A 455 3.68 35.12 16.79
C VAL A 455 4.35 34.39 17.95
N ASP A 456 4.38 35.02 19.12
CA ASP A 456 4.88 34.40 20.34
C ASP A 456 3.78 33.53 20.98
N LEU A 457 4.12 32.29 21.32
CA LEU A 457 3.21 31.32 21.91
C LEU A 457 3.36 31.27 23.43
N GLY A 458 2.27 31.49 24.15
CA GLY A 458 2.19 31.38 25.60
C GLY A 458 2.43 29.94 26.06
N GLY A 459 3.19 29.78 27.15
CA GLY A 459 3.45 28.47 27.77
C GLY A 459 4.38 27.54 26.98
N ALA A 460 4.93 28.00 25.84
CA ALA A 460 5.87 27.24 25.00
C ALA A 460 5.39 25.80 24.72
N PRO A 461 4.25 25.64 24.03
CA PRO A 461 3.61 24.34 23.88
C PRO A 461 4.56 23.31 23.26
N MET A 462 4.55 22.13 23.87
CA MET A 462 5.44 21.05 23.50
C MET A 462 4.85 20.23 22.35
N MET A 463 5.52 20.21 21.20
CA MET A 463 5.14 19.31 20.11
C MET A 463 5.76 17.93 20.28
N GLN A 464 4.97 16.92 19.92
CA GLN A 464 5.34 15.52 19.79
C GLN A 464 5.24 15.08 18.33
N PRO A 465 5.99 14.04 17.91
CA PRO A 465 5.77 13.38 16.63
C PRO A 465 4.28 13.04 16.41
N GLY A 466 3.74 13.45 15.27
CA GLY A 466 2.33 13.36 14.91
C GLY A 466 1.50 14.61 15.20
N ASP A 467 1.96 15.52 16.05
CA ASP A 467 1.24 16.74 16.41
C ASP A 467 1.09 17.69 15.22
N LYS A 468 -0.06 18.36 15.18
CA LYS A 468 -0.38 19.38 14.18
C LYS A 468 -0.58 20.73 14.85
N LEU A 469 0.24 21.70 14.47
CA LEU A 469 0.15 23.11 14.77
C LEU A 469 -0.53 23.82 13.59
N VAL A 470 -1.53 24.65 13.85
CA VAL A 470 -2.21 25.44 12.81
C VAL A 470 -2.26 26.90 13.26
N VAL A 471 -1.67 27.78 12.46
CA VAL A 471 -1.74 29.23 12.62
C VAL A 471 -2.68 29.77 11.55
N ARG A 472 -3.73 30.50 11.95
CA ARG A 472 -4.62 31.21 11.04
C ARG A 472 -4.51 32.69 11.28
N VAL A 473 -4.25 33.44 10.22
CA VAL A 473 -4.21 34.90 10.22
C VAL A 473 -5.33 35.39 9.33
N ARG A 474 -6.32 36.09 9.90
CA ARG A 474 -7.45 36.66 9.17
C ARG A 474 -7.33 38.16 9.09
N GLN A 475 -7.56 38.69 7.89
CA GLN A 475 -7.69 40.12 7.69
C GLN A 475 -9.13 40.54 7.99
N LYS A 476 -9.29 41.69 8.66
CA LYS A 476 -10.61 42.29 8.85
C LYS A 476 -11.10 42.76 7.49
N ASN A 477 -12.15 42.15 6.96
CA ASN A 477 -12.80 42.63 5.75
C ASN A 477 -13.36 44.03 6.04
N ASP A 478 -12.93 45.04 5.28
CA ASP A 478 -13.59 46.34 5.22
C ASP A 478 -14.92 46.20 4.47
N GLU A 479 -15.87 45.48 5.05
CA GLU A 479 -17.24 45.37 4.52
C GLU A 479 -18.05 46.65 4.77
N THR A 480 -17.52 47.62 5.51
CA THR A 480 -18.22 48.85 5.91
C THR A 480 -18.15 50.01 4.92
N THR A 481 -17.47 49.91 3.77
CA THR A 481 -17.34 51.05 2.83
C THR A 481 -18.12 50.93 1.51
N ARG A 482 -18.98 49.91 1.33
CA ARG A 482 -19.84 49.77 0.12
C ARG A 482 -21.33 50.10 0.32
N SER A 483 -21.72 50.75 1.42
CA SER A 483 -23.05 51.39 1.52
C SER A 483 -22.96 52.89 1.24
N GLY A 484 -22.92 53.27 -0.03
CA GLY A 484 -22.89 54.68 -0.43
C GLY A 484 -23.44 54.90 -1.82
N GLY A 485 -24.74 55.22 -1.91
CA GLY A 485 -25.28 56.07 -2.97
C GLY A 485 -26.04 55.37 -4.10
N THR A 486 -27.24 54.86 -3.81
CA THR A 486 -28.36 55.01 -4.76
C THR A 486 -29.34 55.99 -4.12
N THR A 487 -29.22 57.27 -4.45
CA THR A 487 -30.22 58.30 -4.18
C THR A 487 -31.30 58.24 -5.29
N PRO A 488 -32.55 58.62 -5.00
CA PRO A 488 -33.77 58.18 -5.67
C PRO A 488 -34.02 58.77 -7.07
#